data_AF-A0A6P3Y4Y3-F1
#
_entry.id   AF-A0A6P3Y4Y3-F1
#
_cell.length_a   1.000
_cell.length_b   1.000
_cell.length_c   1.000
_cell.angle_alpha   90.00
_cell.angle_beta   90.00
_cell.angle_gamma   90.00
#
_symmetry.space_group_name_H-M   'P 1'
#
loop_
_entity.id
_entity.type
_entity.pdbx_description
1 polymer ?
#
loop_
_entity_poly.entity_id
_entity_poly.type
_entity_poly.pdbx_seq_one_letter_code
_entity_poly.pdbx_strand_id
1 'polypeptide(L)'
;AEGVKPSVILRKLEAPFGDNTLKKTQVYKWYKQFLEGRESIENEGHRRRPRTRVTEENIRLVGSLIEGDRRLTVAEIASVVRISFGSVQAIITDDLGFRNVSARWVPRLLTENQKRHCLKVCEWLLTRSQAEGEAFLYRIVTCDETWVHHYTPESKEASMEWRKKSESALIKVKTRLSAGKVLATVFLDFK
;
A
#
# COMPACT_ATOMS: atom_id res chain seq x y z
N ALA A 1 -48.99 -0.09 -8.52
CA ALA A 1 -48.74 -1.47 -8.01
C ALA A 1 -49.97 -2.32 -8.31
N GLU A 2 -49.81 -3.56 -8.80
CA GLU A 2 -50.89 -4.47 -9.25
C GLU A 2 -51.89 -4.91 -8.14
N GLY A 3 -51.81 -4.37 -6.92
CA GLY A 3 -52.76 -4.64 -5.83
C GLY A 3 -52.78 -6.09 -5.32
N VAL A 4 -51.80 -6.90 -5.72
CA VAL A 4 -51.76 -8.35 -5.43
C VAL A 4 -51.42 -8.60 -3.96
N LYS A 5 -52.13 -9.54 -3.32
CA LYS A 5 -51.88 -9.94 -1.92
C LYS A 5 -50.49 -10.60 -1.76
N PRO A 6 -49.79 -10.42 -0.63
CA PRO A 6 -48.45 -11.00 -0.39
C PRO A 6 -48.40 -12.53 -0.52
N SER A 7 -49.48 -13.22 -0.16
CA SER A 7 -49.61 -14.66 -0.27
C SER A 7 -49.61 -15.15 -1.72
N VAL A 8 -50.14 -14.35 -2.65
CA VAL A 8 -50.14 -14.66 -4.08
C VAL A 8 -48.76 -14.37 -4.68
N ILE A 9 -48.09 -13.31 -4.23
CA ILE A 9 -46.70 -13.01 -4.61
C ILE A 9 -45.77 -14.16 -4.18
N LEU A 10 -45.91 -14.66 -2.95
CA LEU A 10 -45.13 -15.82 -2.48
C LEU A 10 -45.35 -17.04 -3.38
N ARG A 11 -46.60 -17.42 -3.69
CA ARG A 11 -46.90 -18.56 -4.59
C ARG A 11 -46.32 -18.37 -5.99
N LYS A 12 -46.37 -17.15 -6.53
CA LYS A 12 -45.76 -16.81 -7.83
C LYS A 12 -44.24 -16.92 -7.82
N LEU A 13 -43.60 -16.68 -6.68
CA LEU A 13 -42.15 -16.87 -6.50
C LEU A 13 -41.78 -18.35 -6.25
N GLU A 14 -42.62 -19.09 -5.52
CA GLU A 14 -42.41 -20.52 -5.24
C GLU A 14 -42.43 -21.37 -6.52
N ALA A 15 -43.27 -21.03 -7.50
CA ALA A 15 -43.39 -21.80 -8.75
C ALA A 15 -42.07 -21.87 -9.58
N PRO A 16 -41.34 -20.76 -9.83
CA PRO A 16 -40.06 -20.82 -10.53
C PRO A 16 -38.84 -21.11 -9.64
N PHE A 17 -38.87 -20.75 -8.34
CA PHE A 17 -37.67 -20.80 -7.49
C PHE A 17 -37.65 -21.93 -6.45
N GLY A 18 -38.78 -22.61 -6.20
CA GLY A 18 -38.87 -23.76 -5.29
C GLY A 18 -38.22 -23.49 -3.93
N ASP A 19 -37.31 -24.36 -3.50
CA ASP A 19 -36.60 -24.26 -2.22
C ASP A 19 -35.65 -23.06 -2.10
N ASN A 20 -35.26 -22.44 -3.23
CA ASN A 20 -34.44 -21.23 -3.26
C ASN A 20 -35.28 -19.94 -3.15
N THR A 21 -36.59 -20.06 -2.89
CA THR A 21 -37.51 -18.94 -2.74
C THR A 21 -37.25 -18.17 -1.43
N LEU A 22 -37.57 -16.88 -1.44
CA LEU A 22 -37.57 -16.05 -0.24
C LEU A 22 -38.54 -16.61 0.80
N LYS A 23 -38.11 -16.65 2.06
CA LYS A 23 -38.99 -17.02 3.19
C LYS A 23 -40.21 -16.10 3.22
N LYS A 24 -41.37 -16.66 3.60
CA LYS A 24 -42.64 -15.91 3.79
C LYS A 24 -42.45 -14.58 4.53
N THR A 25 -41.65 -14.56 5.59
CA THR A 25 -41.37 -13.35 6.39
C THR A 25 -40.66 -12.25 5.59
N GLN A 26 -39.75 -12.61 4.68
CA GLN A 26 -39.04 -11.68 3.81
C GLN A 26 -39.98 -11.09 2.75
N VAL A 27 -40.81 -11.92 2.12
CA VAL A 27 -41.78 -11.47 1.10
C VAL A 27 -42.77 -10.46 1.69
N TYR A 28 -43.29 -10.73 2.89
CA TYR A 28 -44.21 -9.81 3.56
C TYR A 28 -43.52 -8.51 4.01
N LYS A 29 -42.26 -8.59 4.45
CA LYS A 29 -41.46 -7.39 4.80
C LYS A 29 -41.24 -6.51 3.58
N TRP A 30 -40.81 -7.08 2.45
CA TRP A 30 -40.62 -6.35 1.20
C TRP A 30 -41.92 -5.76 0.67
N TYR A 31 -43.03 -6.54 0.70
CA TYR A 31 -44.34 -6.03 0.31
C TYR A 31 -44.76 -4.78 1.11
N LYS A 32 -44.55 -4.80 2.43
CA LYS A 32 -44.84 -3.65 3.29
C LYS A 32 -43.96 -2.45 2.91
N GLN A 33 -42.67 -2.66 2.69
CA GLN A 33 -41.75 -1.59 2.29
C GLN A 33 -42.10 -0.98 0.92
N PHE A 34 -42.51 -1.80 -0.05
CA PHE A 34 -42.99 -1.33 -1.35
C PHE A 34 -44.30 -0.55 -1.23
N LEU A 35 -45.22 -0.95 -0.34
CA LEU A 35 -46.43 -0.17 -0.03
C LEU A 35 -46.11 1.17 0.64
N GLU A 36 -45.07 1.22 1.47
CA GLU A 36 -44.58 2.42 2.14
C GLU A 36 -43.76 3.35 1.21
N GLY A 37 -43.69 3.03 -0.09
CA GLY A 37 -43.11 3.90 -1.12
C GLY A 37 -41.62 3.66 -1.39
N ARG A 38 -41.02 2.59 -0.88
CA ARG A 38 -39.66 2.21 -1.27
C ARG A 38 -39.67 1.69 -2.71
N GLU A 39 -38.84 2.25 -3.59
CA GLU A 39 -38.72 1.77 -4.99
C GLU A 39 -37.40 1.01 -5.25
N SER A 40 -36.40 1.17 -4.37
CA SER A 40 -35.10 0.52 -4.51
C SER A 40 -35.10 -0.91 -3.97
N ILE A 41 -34.56 -1.82 -4.78
CA ILE A 41 -34.29 -3.22 -4.42
C ILE A 41 -32.95 -3.41 -3.70
N GLU A 42 -32.07 -2.40 -3.72
CA GLU A 42 -30.75 -2.49 -3.09
C GLU A 42 -30.86 -2.47 -1.57
N ASN A 43 -29.96 -3.17 -0.87
CA ASN A 43 -29.91 -3.13 0.59
C ASN A 43 -29.68 -1.68 1.07
N GLU A 44 -30.59 -1.19 1.93
CA GLU A 44 -30.38 0.09 2.60
C GLU A 44 -29.08 0.05 3.41
N GLY A 45 -28.40 1.19 3.45
CA GLY A 45 -27.19 1.36 4.25
C GLY A 45 -27.49 1.03 5.71
N HIS A 46 -27.04 -0.14 6.16
CA HIS A 46 -27.14 -0.48 7.57
C HIS A 46 -26.29 0.50 8.38
N ARG A 47 -26.86 1.10 9.44
CA ARG A 47 -26.06 1.77 10.47
C ARG A 47 -25.11 0.74 11.06
N ARG A 48 -23.87 0.74 10.57
CA ARG A 48 -22.79 -0.02 11.21
C ARG A 48 -22.70 0.46 12.65
N ARG A 49 -22.41 -0.46 13.58
CA ARG A 49 -22.10 -0.12 14.97
C ARG A 49 -21.10 1.05 14.94
N PRO A 50 -21.39 2.19 15.59
CA PRO A 50 -20.44 3.29 15.64
C PRO A 50 -19.11 2.72 16.11
N ARG A 51 -18.00 3.05 15.43
CA ARG A 51 -16.65 2.79 15.96
C ARG A 51 -16.53 3.62 17.24
N THR A 52 -17.04 3.09 18.36
CA THR A 52 -17.25 3.80 19.63
C THR A 52 -15.94 4.17 20.34
N ARG A 53 -14.80 4.06 19.66
CA ARG A 53 -13.46 4.16 20.25
C ARG A 53 -12.58 5.25 19.66
N VAL A 54 -12.98 5.82 18.52
CA VAL A 54 -12.24 6.88 17.83
C VAL A 54 -13.00 8.18 18.02
N THR A 55 -12.67 8.92 19.08
CA THR A 55 -13.15 10.29 19.29
C THR A 55 -12.28 11.25 18.51
N GLU A 56 -12.84 12.41 18.14
CA GLU A 56 -12.08 13.51 17.52
C GLU A 56 -10.87 13.91 18.37
N GLU A 57 -11.01 13.85 19.69
CA GLU A 57 -9.91 14.07 20.65
C GLU A 57 -8.77 13.06 20.48
N ASN A 58 -9.09 11.77 20.37
CA ASN A 58 -8.08 10.73 20.16
C ASN A 58 -7.40 10.87 18.80
N ILE A 59 -8.14 11.25 17.74
CA ILE A 59 -7.55 11.51 16.41
C ILE A 59 -6.54 12.65 16.52
N ARG A 60 -6.91 13.77 17.14
CA ARG A 60 -6.02 14.92 17.33
C ARG A 60 -4.79 14.57 18.17
N LEU A 61 -4.96 13.82 19.25
CA LEU A 61 -3.86 13.43 20.12
C LEU A 61 -2.89 12.46 19.43
N VAL A 62 -3.41 11.48 18.68
CA VAL A 62 -2.55 10.59 17.86
C VAL A 62 -1.82 11.40 16.79
N GLY A 63 -2.50 12.34 16.13
CA GLY A 63 -1.91 13.23 15.14
C GLY A 63 -0.75 14.06 15.71
N SER A 64 -0.95 14.70 16.85
CA SER A 64 0.08 15.54 17.48
C SER A 64 1.30 14.72 17.94
N LEU A 65 1.10 13.50 18.43
CA LEU A 65 2.21 12.59 18.78
C LEU A 65 3.05 12.24 17.56
N ILE A 66 2.43 11.91 16.43
CA ILE A 66 3.13 11.55 15.19
C ILE A 66 3.85 12.75 14.57
N GLU A 67 3.25 13.93 14.62
CA GLU A 67 3.89 15.17 14.15
C GLU A 67 5.12 15.54 15.01
N GLY A 68 5.07 15.28 16.31
CA GLY A 68 6.19 15.46 17.23
C GLY A 68 7.32 14.45 17.00
N ASP A 69 6.99 13.16 16.88
CA ASP A 69 7.96 12.12 16.52
C ASP A 69 7.35 11.06 15.59
N ARG A 70 7.76 11.14 14.31
CA ARG A 70 7.32 10.24 13.24
C ARG A 70 7.84 8.81 13.37
N ARG A 71 8.71 8.52 14.34
CA ARG A 71 9.27 7.17 14.58
C ARG A 71 8.53 6.38 15.65
N LEU A 72 7.56 6.99 16.33
CA LEU A 72 6.76 6.32 17.34
C LEU A 72 6.03 5.10 16.76
N THR A 73 6.07 4.00 17.50
CA THR A 73 5.35 2.79 17.17
C THR A 73 3.88 2.91 17.56
N VAL A 74 3.03 2.15 16.86
CA VAL A 74 1.60 2.04 17.20
C VAL A 74 1.39 1.61 18.66
N ALA A 75 2.29 0.78 19.21
CA ALA A 75 2.22 0.32 20.59
C ALA A 75 2.54 1.44 21.60
N GLU A 76 3.54 2.27 21.34
CA GLU A 76 3.87 3.42 22.19
C GLU A 76 2.74 4.44 22.20
N ILE A 77 2.20 4.76 21.02
CA ILE A 77 1.05 5.67 20.89
C ILE A 77 -0.18 5.10 21.63
N ALA A 78 -0.44 3.80 21.49
CA ALA A 78 -1.53 3.13 22.20
C ALA A 78 -1.39 3.23 23.72
N SER A 79 -0.16 3.10 24.24
CA SER A 79 0.13 3.24 25.66
C SER A 79 -0.13 4.67 26.16
N VAL A 80 0.30 5.68 25.40
CA VAL A 80 0.13 7.10 25.75
C VAL A 80 -1.35 7.52 25.71
N VAL A 81 -2.04 7.19 24.61
CA VAL A 81 -3.45 7.58 24.38
C VAL A 81 -4.43 6.65 25.12
N ARG A 82 -3.94 5.55 25.73
CA ARG A 82 -4.72 4.55 26.46
C ARG A 82 -5.87 3.95 25.64
N ILE A 83 -5.64 3.75 24.35
CA ILE A 83 -6.56 3.08 23.43
C ILE A 83 -5.96 1.78 22.90
N SER A 84 -6.79 0.90 22.35
CA SER A 84 -6.27 -0.35 21.81
C SER A 84 -5.40 -0.11 20.58
N PHE A 85 -4.36 -0.93 20.43
CA PHE A 85 -3.48 -0.97 19.26
C PHE A 85 -4.24 -0.88 17.93
N GLY A 86 -5.27 -1.70 17.73
CA GLY A 86 -6.05 -1.71 16.48
C GLY A 86 -6.82 -0.40 16.23
N SER A 87 -7.19 0.34 17.28
CA SER A 87 -7.81 1.66 17.13
C SER A 87 -6.80 2.71 16.73
N VAL A 88 -5.61 2.70 17.33
CA VAL A 88 -4.50 3.57 16.90
C VAL A 88 -4.16 3.29 15.44
N GLN A 89 -4.02 2.01 15.07
CA GLN A 89 -3.70 1.63 13.70
C GLN A 89 -4.75 2.15 12.71
N ALA A 90 -6.05 1.99 13.02
CA ALA A 90 -7.13 2.53 12.20
C ALA A 90 -7.10 4.08 12.13
N ILE A 91 -6.83 4.77 13.24
CA ILE A 91 -6.68 6.23 13.24
C ILE A 91 -5.53 6.67 12.32
N ILE A 92 -4.38 6.01 12.43
CA ILE A 92 -3.19 6.33 11.64
C ILE A 92 -3.48 6.13 10.15
N THR A 93 -4.09 5.00 9.75
CA THR A 93 -4.27 4.65 8.33
C THR A 93 -5.52 5.24 7.72
N ASP A 94 -6.67 5.13 8.39
CA ASP A 94 -7.99 5.43 7.84
C ASP A 94 -8.34 6.91 8.03
N ASP A 95 -8.07 7.47 9.22
CA ASP A 95 -8.50 8.83 9.59
C ASP A 95 -7.42 9.88 9.27
N LEU A 96 -6.14 9.58 9.55
CA LEU A 96 -5.02 10.51 9.32
C LEU A 96 -4.25 10.25 8.01
N GLY A 97 -4.44 9.09 7.37
CA GLY A 97 -3.81 8.77 6.08
C GLY A 97 -2.29 8.56 6.12
N PHE A 98 -1.70 8.32 7.29
CA PHE A 98 -0.28 8.01 7.41
C PHE A 98 0.02 6.57 6.96
N ARG A 99 1.20 6.40 6.36
CA ARG A 99 1.76 5.08 6.03
C ARG A 99 3.16 4.97 6.62
N ASN A 100 3.44 3.86 7.28
CA ASN A 100 4.80 3.55 7.72
C ASN A 100 5.63 3.12 6.49
N VAL A 101 6.69 3.87 6.21
CA VAL A 101 7.62 3.63 5.11
C VAL A 101 9.04 3.62 5.63
N SER A 102 9.87 2.70 5.12
CA SER A 102 11.29 2.68 5.44
C SER A 102 12.02 3.83 4.75
N ALA A 103 13.02 4.41 5.43
CA ALA A 103 13.91 5.39 4.81
C ALA A 103 14.67 4.78 3.61
N ARG A 104 14.94 5.60 2.60
CA ARG A 104 15.75 5.21 1.44
C ARG A 104 17.23 5.31 1.78
N TRP A 105 18.01 4.29 1.41
CA TRP A 105 19.47 4.37 1.45
C TRP A 105 20.00 5.40 0.45
N VAL A 106 20.80 6.34 0.93
CA VAL A 106 21.50 7.34 0.10
C VAL A 106 23.01 7.11 0.23
N PRO A 107 23.79 7.12 -0.87
CA PRO A 107 25.23 6.80 -0.82
C PRO A 107 26.04 7.75 0.07
N ARG A 108 25.66 9.02 0.12
CA ARG A 108 26.37 10.05 0.90
C ARG A 108 25.44 11.20 1.26
N LEU A 109 25.67 11.79 2.43
CA LEU A 109 25.09 13.09 2.79
C LEU A 109 25.93 14.21 2.16
N LEU A 110 25.34 14.94 1.21
CA LEU A 110 26.01 16.04 0.52
C LEU A 110 25.95 17.33 1.35
N THR A 111 27.04 18.09 1.34
CA THR A 111 27.09 19.44 1.89
C THR A 111 26.36 20.43 0.99
N GLU A 112 25.95 21.59 1.52
CA GLU A 112 25.31 22.65 0.72
C GLU A 112 26.16 23.12 -0.45
N ASN A 113 27.49 23.19 -0.28
CA ASN A 113 28.42 23.50 -1.37
C ASN A 113 28.40 22.44 -2.47
N GLN A 114 28.39 21.16 -2.10
CA GLN A 114 28.31 20.05 -3.06
C GLN A 114 26.99 20.08 -3.83
N LYS A 115 25.86 20.31 -3.15
CA LYS A 115 24.54 20.43 -3.79
C LYS A 115 24.51 21.58 -4.81
N ARG A 116 25.01 22.76 -4.43
CA ARG A 116 25.10 23.92 -5.33
C ARG A 116 25.97 23.62 -6.55
N HIS A 117 27.10 22.95 -6.35
CA HIS A 117 27.98 22.57 -7.45
C HIS A 117 27.29 21.58 -8.39
N CYS A 118 26.66 20.53 -7.85
CA CYS A 118 25.88 19.58 -8.64
C CYS A 118 24.78 20.28 -9.45
N LEU A 119 24.01 21.19 -8.84
CA LEU A 119 22.97 21.94 -9.55
C LEU A 119 23.53 22.73 -10.72
N LYS A 120 24.61 23.49 -10.51
CA LYS A 120 25.26 24.28 -11.57
C LYS A 120 25.73 23.41 -12.75
N VAL A 121 26.33 22.26 -12.45
CA VAL A 121 26.79 21.32 -13.48
C VAL A 121 25.59 20.74 -14.24
N CYS A 122 24.53 20.34 -13.53
CA CYS A 122 23.31 19.82 -14.15
C CYS A 122 22.61 20.87 -15.04
N GLU A 123 22.51 22.12 -14.60
CA GLU A 123 21.95 23.22 -15.39
C GLU A 123 22.75 23.44 -16.67
N TRP A 124 24.09 23.50 -16.56
CA TRP A 124 24.97 23.64 -17.72
C TRP A 124 24.84 22.48 -18.70
N LEU A 125 24.82 21.23 -18.22
CA LEU A 125 24.62 20.04 -19.05
C LEU A 125 23.24 20.04 -19.72
N LEU A 126 22.19 20.48 -19.01
CA LEU A 126 20.84 20.55 -19.55
C LEU A 126 20.75 21.57 -20.69
N THR A 127 21.27 22.79 -20.50
CA THR A 127 21.31 23.82 -21.55
C THR A 127 22.04 23.32 -22.79
N ARG A 128 23.19 22.65 -22.58
CA ARG A 128 23.97 22.09 -23.68
C ARG A 128 23.22 20.97 -24.41
N SER A 129 22.60 20.05 -23.67
CA SER A 129 21.79 18.97 -24.25
C SER A 129 20.59 19.51 -25.04
N GLN A 130 19.96 20.60 -24.60
CA GLN A 130 18.86 21.23 -25.33
C GLN A 130 19.32 21.89 -26.63
N ALA A 131 20.50 22.49 -26.64
CA ALA A 131 21.06 23.14 -27.83
C ALA A 131 21.57 22.13 -28.87
N GLU A 132 22.20 21.04 -28.42
CA GLU A 132 22.82 20.04 -29.31
C GLU A 132 21.88 18.87 -29.68
N GLY A 133 20.73 18.72 -29.01
CA GLY A 133 19.80 17.62 -29.24
C GLY A 133 20.43 16.24 -28.99
N GLU A 134 20.05 15.23 -29.76
CA GLU A 134 20.61 13.87 -29.61
C GLU A 134 22.11 13.80 -29.92
N ALA A 135 22.65 14.71 -30.73
CA ALA A 135 24.09 14.75 -31.07
C ALA A 135 24.98 14.90 -29.82
N PHE A 136 24.43 15.48 -28.74
CA PHE A 136 25.09 15.55 -27.44
C PHE A 136 25.42 14.16 -26.88
N LEU A 137 24.45 13.24 -26.91
CA LEU A 137 24.59 11.90 -26.32
C LEU A 137 25.58 11.03 -27.11
N TYR A 138 25.59 11.13 -28.44
CA TYR A 138 26.53 10.40 -29.30
C TYR A 138 28.01 10.74 -29.07
N ARG A 139 28.31 11.81 -28.32
CA ARG A 139 29.68 12.24 -27.99
C ARG A 139 30.11 11.82 -26.58
N ILE A 140 29.21 11.26 -25.79
CA ILE A 140 29.48 10.88 -24.40
C ILE A 140 29.89 9.41 -24.37
N VAL A 141 31.05 9.16 -23.77
CA VAL A 141 31.46 7.85 -23.30
C VAL A 141 31.52 7.91 -21.79
N THR A 142 30.77 7.05 -21.12
CA THR A 142 30.79 6.90 -19.66
C THR A 142 31.69 5.74 -19.26
N CYS A 143 32.25 5.83 -18.07
CA CYS A 143 33.07 4.76 -17.48
C CYS A 143 32.66 4.59 -16.02
N ASP A 144 32.58 3.35 -15.57
CA ASP A 144 32.45 3.02 -14.15
C ASP A 144 33.27 1.78 -13.80
N GLU A 145 33.59 1.65 -12.52
CA GLU A 145 34.34 0.52 -11.98
C GLU A 145 33.51 -0.19 -10.91
N THR A 146 33.39 -1.51 -11.03
CA THR A 146 32.63 -2.31 -10.06
C THR A 146 33.38 -3.58 -9.66
N TRP A 147 33.25 -3.95 -8.38
CA TRP A 147 33.82 -5.19 -7.88
C TRP A 147 32.92 -6.37 -8.23
N VAL A 148 33.43 -7.32 -9.00
CA VAL A 148 32.76 -8.59 -9.32
C VAL A 148 33.35 -9.69 -8.46
N HIS A 149 32.56 -10.22 -7.53
CA HIS A 149 32.95 -11.33 -6.68
C HIS A 149 32.80 -12.65 -7.44
N HIS A 150 33.74 -13.60 -7.24
CA HIS A 150 33.64 -14.94 -7.84
C HIS A 150 32.37 -15.68 -7.39
N TYR A 151 31.93 -15.43 -6.15
CA TYR A 151 30.66 -15.92 -5.63
C TYR A 151 29.95 -14.81 -4.86
N THR A 152 28.74 -14.49 -5.33
CA THR A 152 27.79 -13.62 -4.65
C THR A 152 26.64 -14.49 -4.16
N PRO A 153 26.44 -14.65 -2.84
CA PRO A 153 25.32 -15.42 -2.34
C PRO A 153 24.01 -14.74 -2.72
N GLU A 154 23.05 -15.53 -3.17
CA GLU A 154 21.69 -15.08 -3.44
C GLU A 154 21.12 -14.36 -2.20
N SER A 155 20.43 -13.23 -2.41
CA SER A 155 19.83 -12.45 -1.33
C SER A 155 18.64 -13.19 -0.69
N LYS A 156 18.16 -12.70 0.46
CA LYS A 156 17.00 -13.27 1.14
C LYS A 156 15.73 -13.11 0.31
N GLU A 157 15.59 -11.99 -0.39
CA GLU A 157 14.44 -11.70 -1.24
C GLU A 157 14.46 -12.54 -2.52
N ALA A 158 15.65 -12.77 -3.10
CA ALA A 158 15.79 -13.61 -4.29
C ALA A 158 15.47 -15.08 -4.00
N SER A 159 15.73 -15.56 -2.78
CA SER A 159 15.40 -16.94 -2.36
C SER A 159 13.92 -17.15 -2.01
N MET A 160 13.03 -16.19 -2.30
CA MET A 160 11.60 -16.37 -2.00
C MET A 160 10.97 -17.39 -2.96
N GLU A 161 10.30 -18.37 -2.38
CA GLU A 161 9.57 -19.41 -3.13
C GLU A 161 8.15 -19.62 -2.57
N TRP A 162 7.25 -20.07 -3.44
CA TRP A 162 5.88 -20.41 -3.06
C TRP A 162 5.85 -21.76 -2.36
N ARG A 163 5.30 -21.82 -1.13
CA ARG A 163 5.13 -23.04 -0.34
C ARG A 163 3.70 -23.25 0.12
N LYS A 164 3.35 -24.49 0.44
CA LYS A 164 2.06 -24.81 1.08
C LYS A 164 2.07 -24.39 2.55
N LYS A 165 0.89 -24.09 3.12
CA LYS A 165 0.74 -23.62 4.50
C LYS A 165 1.29 -24.57 5.57
N SER A 166 1.34 -25.87 5.28
CA SER A 166 1.85 -26.91 6.19
C SER A 166 3.36 -27.12 6.11
N GLU A 167 4.03 -26.52 5.12
CA GLU A 167 5.47 -26.67 4.92
C GLU A 167 6.23 -25.60 5.71
N SER A 168 7.34 -25.98 6.33
CA SER A 168 8.23 -25.01 6.98
C SER A 168 8.94 -24.14 5.94
N ALA A 169 9.43 -22.97 6.32
CA ALA A 169 10.30 -22.18 5.45
C ALA A 169 11.64 -22.90 5.20
N LEU A 170 12.28 -22.62 4.06
CA LEU A 170 13.66 -23.03 3.83
C LEU A 170 14.60 -22.37 4.82
N ILE A 171 15.58 -23.13 5.28
CA ILE A 171 16.69 -22.60 6.07
C ILE A 171 17.76 -22.14 5.10
N LYS A 172 18.02 -20.83 5.06
CA LYS A 172 19.13 -20.25 4.31
C LYS A 172 20.23 -19.83 5.28
N VAL A 173 21.41 -20.42 5.14
CA VAL A 173 22.59 -20.03 5.91
C VAL A 173 23.13 -18.70 5.37
N LYS A 174 23.46 -17.77 6.27
CA LYS A 174 24.01 -16.47 5.89
C LYS A 174 25.47 -16.65 5.45
N THR A 175 25.71 -16.50 4.16
CA THR A 175 27.06 -16.56 3.56
C THR A 175 27.57 -15.15 3.25
N ARG A 176 28.89 -14.93 3.31
CA ARG A 176 29.51 -13.67 2.89
C ARG A 176 29.91 -13.73 1.42
N LEU A 177 30.13 -12.56 0.81
CA LEU A 177 30.77 -12.47 -0.50
C LEU A 177 32.13 -13.17 -0.49
N SER A 178 32.52 -13.78 -1.61
CA SER A 178 33.85 -14.38 -1.73
C SER A 178 34.95 -13.35 -1.55
N ALA A 179 36.06 -13.75 -0.92
CA ALA A 179 37.27 -12.92 -0.81
C ALA A 179 37.91 -12.67 -2.20
N GLY A 180 37.88 -13.69 -3.07
CA GLY A 180 38.24 -13.55 -4.47
C GLY A 180 37.25 -12.65 -5.20
N LYS A 181 37.76 -11.58 -5.80
CA LYS A 181 37.02 -10.61 -6.59
C LYS A 181 37.94 -10.00 -7.64
N VAL A 182 37.35 -9.56 -8.74
CA VAL A 182 38.01 -8.81 -9.81
C VAL A 182 37.41 -7.42 -9.90
N LEU A 183 38.22 -6.42 -10.22
CA LEU A 183 37.73 -5.09 -10.54
C LEU A 183 37.38 -5.09 -12.03
N ALA A 184 36.12 -4.88 -12.36
CA ALA A 184 35.66 -4.70 -13.73
C ALA A 184 35.55 -3.21 -14.03
N THR A 185 36.23 -2.76 -15.08
CA THR A 185 36.09 -1.40 -15.62
C THR A 185 35.27 -1.49 -16.90
N VAL A 186 34.16 -0.76 -16.97
CA VAL A 186 33.22 -0.82 -18.08
C VAL A 186 33.09 0.56 -18.69
N PHE A 187 33.28 0.64 -20.01
CA PHE A 187 33.01 1.83 -20.81
C PHE A 187 31.76 1.61 -21.63
N LEU A 188 30.85 2.58 -21.63
CA LEU A 188 29.59 2.56 -22.38
C LEU A 188 29.41 3.89 -23.10
N ASP A 189 29.08 3.84 -24.38
CA ASP A 189 28.60 4.98 -25.15
C ASP A 189 27.10 4.85 -25.44
N PHE A 190 26.54 5.81 -26.18
CA PHE A 190 25.10 5.84 -26.48
C PHE A 190 24.67 4.87 -27.60
N LYS A 191 25.62 4.24 -28.32
CA LYS A 191 25.33 3.47 -29.54
C LYS A 191 24.89 2.03 -29.28
#